data_AF-A0A3M1P2X6-F1
#
_entry.id   AF-A0A3M1P2X6-F1
#
_cell.length_a   1.000
_cell.length_b   1.000
_cell.length_c   1.000
_cell.angle_alpha   90.00
_cell.angle_beta   90.00
_cell.angle_gamma   90.00
#
_symmetry.space_group_name_H-M   'P 1'
#
loop_
_entity.id
_entity.type
_entity.pdbx_description
1 polymer ?
#
loop_
_entity_poly.entity_id
_entity_poly.type
_entity_poly.pdbx_seq_one_letter_code
_entity_poly.pdbx_strand_id
1 'polypeptide(L)'
;MLEQIIENIIQQIRKEVVKPGMDRVPLNYLLSCNIPDSIKHFFDQEVELWIREESQKISDSDRFDYELPEVQMLLDKIFDILKQNVTFHINQFNRLLERAIKLEANYLIRPHQTLTQFLFKDSFVITTIEVYDMLKYFDKFQYYKDALTEYFNKKYLREISQTQFEELIAGIDAQVFANNPVETALQTIKIINNFINEGRETASDRMTPRILSMIFRDRNLDQFATLMEREQQEGTTEISMSELEQILRTGKTLRELRETVTPKTAIMDTLADIEEEKPAVEVESISVSEQVEMPVEETVEEFEEEEEEEEIPVTTQTATTTVEEKLSAAEQLANVVGEKMKGDHLEDLHNLIRPKQRKKFIKKIFSKNEQQYMEFIGILNQTPSWKNASILIDSYFYQNGVNPYSKEALEFSDLVYNRYYPKDISINKGEEFK
;
A
#
# COMPACT_ATOMS: atom_id res chain seq x y z
N MET A 1 7.88 -16.35 -24.12
CA MET A 1 8.49 -17.20 -23.07
C MET A 1 7.67 -17.15 -21.80
N LEU A 2 7.60 -16.01 -21.10
CA LEU A 2 6.84 -15.88 -19.84
C LEU A 2 5.37 -16.33 -19.94
N GLU A 3 4.64 -15.92 -20.97
CA GLU A 3 3.26 -16.35 -21.21
C GLU A 3 3.11 -17.88 -21.32
N GLN A 4 4.08 -18.55 -21.98
CA GLN A 4 4.10 -20.01 -22.09
C GLN A 4 4.41 -20.68 -20.74
N ILE A 5 5.29 -20.09 -19.94
CA ILE A 5 5.60 -20.56 -18.58
C ILE A 5 4.34 -20.46 -17.70
N ILE A 6 3.64 -19.31 -17.75
CA ILE A 6 2.36 -19.10 -17.05
C ILE A 6 1.31 -20.14 -17.47
N GLU A 7 1.14 -20.35 -18.78
CA GLU A 7 0.20 -21.36 -19.30
C GLU A 7 0.57 -22.78 -18.85
N ASN A 8 1.86 -23.13 -18.84
CA ASN A 8 2.33 -24.43 -18.34
C ASN A 8 1.99 -24.62 -16.85
N ILE A 9 2.22 -23.61 -16.00
CA ILE A 9 1.86 -23.64 -14.57
C ILE A 9 0.35 -23.80 -14.40
N ILE A 10 -0.46 -23.04 -15.15
CA ILE A 10 -1.93 -23.15 -15.16
C ILE A 10 -2.35 -24.59 -15.47
N GLN A 11 -1.84 -25.19 -16.54
CA GLN A 11 -2.22 -26.56 -16.93
C GLN A 11 -1.73 -27.62 -15.94
N GLN A 12 -0.54 -27.44 -15.34
CA GLN A 12 -0.01 -28.33 -14.32
C GLN A 12 -0.88 -28.32 -13.05
N ILE A 13 -1.18 -27.14 -12.51
CA ILE A 13 -2.03 -26.99 -11.33
C ILE A 13 -3.45 -27.47 -11.61
N ARG A 14 -4.00 -27.16 -12.79
CA ARG A 14 -5.32 -27.65 -13.21
C ARG A 14 -5.38 -29.18 -13.26
N LYS A 15 -4.32 -29.84 -13.75
CA LYS A 15 -4.22 -31.31 -13.81
C LYS A 15 -4.12 -31.95 -12.43
N GLU A 16 -3.44 -31.30 -11.48
CA GLU A 16 -3.31 -31.76 -10.10
C GLU A 16 -4.63 -31.62 -9.31
N VAL A 17 -5.30 -30.47 -9.45
CA VAL A 17 -6.52 -30.16 -8.69
C VAL A 17 -7.77 -30.83 -9.28
N VAL A 18 -7.98 -30.71 -10.61
CA VAL A 18 -9.26 -31.00 -11.26
C VAL A 18 -9.36 -32.46 -11.71
N LYS A 19 -10.20 -33.23 -11.01
CA LYS A 19 -10.44 -34.66 -11.32
C LYS A 19 -11.58 -34.85 -12.34
N PRO A 20 -11.59 -35.94 -13.12
CA PRO A 20 -12.68 -36.25 -14.04
C PRO A 20 -14.04 -36.30 -13.32
N GLY A 21 -15.03 -35.57 -13.84
CA GLY A 21 -16.36 -35.46 -13.24
C GLY A 21 -16.52 -34.42 -12.13
N MET A 22 -15.47 -33.65 -11.80
CA MET A 22 -15.52 -32.58 -10.81
C MET A 22 -16.08 -31.29 -11.43
N ASP A 23 -17.20 -30.79 -10.90
CA ASP A 23 -17.86 -29.53 -11.29
C ASP A 23 -17.50 -28.36 -10.34
N ARG A 24 -17.20 -28.68 -9.08
CA ARG A 24 -16.84 -27.71 -8.03
C ARG A 24 -15.59 -28.15 -7.27
N VAL A 25 -14.73 -27.20 -6.93
CA VAL A 25 -13.50 -27.38 -6.15
C VAL A 25 -13.70 -26.78 -4.75
N PRO A 26 -13.66 -27.56 -3.66
CA PRO A 26 -13.68 -27.02 -2.29
C PRO A 26 -12.34 -26.36 -1.92
N LEU A 27 -12.36 -25.27 -1.14
CA LEU A 27 -11.13 -24.62 -0.67
C LEU A 27 -10.25 -25.57 0.15
N ASN A 28 -10.81 -26.24 1.18
CA ASN A 28 -10.03 -27.19 2.00
C ASN A 28 -9.36 -28.31 1.20
N TYR A 29 -9.95 -28.71 0.06
CA TYR A 29 -9.34 -29.66 -0.85
C TYR A 29 -8.18 -29.02 -1.63
N LEU A 30 -8.37 -27.82 -2.18
CA LEU A 30 -7.33 -27.04 -2.87
C LEU A 30 -6.12 -26.78 -1.96
N LEU A 31 -6.35 -26.41 -0.69
CA LEU A 31 -5.29 -26.22 0.31
C LEU A 31 -4.51 -27.52 0.62
N SER A 32 -5.14 -28.69 0.43
CA SER A 32 -4.49 -30.00 0.60
C SER A 32 -3.74 -30.52 -0.64
N CYS A 33 -3.91 -29.89 -1.80
CA CYS A 33 -3.24 -30.28 -3.04
C CYS A 33 -1.75 -29.92 -3.03
N ASN A 34 -0.94 -30.69 -3.78
CA ASN A 34 0.49 -30.42 -3.96
C ASN A 34 0.71 -29.34 -5.04
N ILE A 35 0.25 -28.13 -4.74
CA ILE A 35 0.37 -26.92 -5.56
C ILE A 35 1.12 -25.83 -4.78
N PRO A 36 1.66 -24.78 -5.43
CA PRO A 36 2.43 -23.73 -4.76
C PRO A 36 1.60 -23.02 -3.68
N ASP A 37 2.25 -22.69 -2.56
CA ASP A 37 1.57 -22.10 -1.41
C ASP A 37 1.04 -20.68 -1.68
N SER A 38 1.71 -19.92 -2.55
CA SER A 38 1.24 -18.63 -3.06
C SER A 38 -0.13 -18.73 -3.75
N ILE A 39 -0.36 -19.80 -4.51
CA ILE A 39 -1.66 -20.06 -5.15
C ILE A 39 -2.71 -20.47 -4.11
N LYS A 40 -2.35 -21.32 -3.13
CA LYS A 40 -3.27 -21.67 -2.02
C LYS A 40 -3.70 -20.42 -1.25
N HIS A 41 -2.74 -19.57 -0.92
CA HIS A 41 -2.95 -18.34 -0.17
C HIS A 41 -3.78 -17.32 -0.94
N PHE A 42 -3.52 -17.13 -2.25
CA PHE A 42 -4.38 -16.31 -3.12
C PHE A 42 -5.85 -16.75 -3.05
N PHE A 43 -6.12 -18.06 -3.14
CA PHE A 43 -7.49 -18.59 -3.05
C PHE A 43 -8.10 -18.44 -1.65
N ASP A 44 -7.29 -18.44 -0.58
CA ASP A 44 -7.75 -18.12 0.78
C ASP A 44 -8.10 -16.62 0.92
N GLN A 45 -7.27 -15.73 0.38
CA GLN A 45 -7.50 -14.28 0.41
C GLN A 45 -8.72 -13.84 -0.41
N GLU A 46 -8.99 -14.46 -1.56
CA GLU A 46 -10.25 -14.21 -2.31
C GLU A 46 -11.49 -14.61 -1.48
N VAL A 47 -11.40 -15.66 -0.66
CA VAL A 47 -12.51 -16.10 0.19
C VAL A 47 -12.67 -15.20 1.41
N GLU A 48 -11.57 -14.74 2.02
CA GLU A 48 -11.60 -13.70 3.07
C GLU A 48 -12.23 -12.41 2.55
N LEU A 49 -11.91 -11.99 1.31
CA LEU A 49 -12.53 -10.84 0.68
C LEU A 49 -14.04 -11.03 0.54
N TRP A 50 -14.52 -12.17 0.05
CA TRP A 50 -15.96 -12.45 -0.06
C TRP A 50 -16.65 -12.46 1.31
N ILE A 51 -16.02 -13.01 2.35
CA ILE A 51 -16.54 -12.99 3.72
C ILE A 51 -16.66 -11.56 4.23
N ARG A 52 -15.66 -10.71 3.97
CA ARG A 52 -15.71 -9.28 4.32
C ARG A 52 -16.84 -8.56 3.58
N GLU A 53 -16.98 -8.77 2.27
CA GLU A 53 -18.07 -8.18 1.47
C GLU A 53 -19.46 -8.59 2.01
N GLU A 54 -19.66 -9.86 2.38
CA GLU A 54 -20.92 -10.32 2.97
C GLU A 54 -21.13 -9.75 4.38
N SER A 55 -20.08 -9.64 5.20
CA SER A 55 -20.13 -9.00 6.53
C SER A 55 -20.50 -7.51 6.46
N GLN A 56 -19.96 -6.80 5.47
CA GLN A 56 -20.28 -5.40 5.23
C GLN A 56 -21.75 -5.22 4.80
N LYS A 57 -22.24 -6.03 3.83
CA LYS A 57 -23.67 -6.03 3.43
C LYS A 57 -24.65 -6.27 4.58
N ILE A 58 -24.25 -7.06 5.58
CA ILE A 58 -25.03 -7.26 6.81
C ILE A 58 -24.96 -6.01 7.70
N SER A 59 -23.76 -5.47 7.92
CA SER A 59 -23.50 -4.34 8.81
C SER A 59 -24.13 -3.02 8.32
N ASP A 60 -24.23 -2.82 7.00
CA ASP A 60 -24.82 -1.65 6.37
C ASP A 60 -26.37 -1.57 6.51
N SER A 61 -27.02 -2.61 7.06
CA SER A 61 -28.47 -2.66 7.21
C SER A 61 -28.96 -2.05 8.54
N ASP A 62 -29.40 -0.79 8.52
CA ASP A 62 -30.06 -0.04 9.61
C ASP A 62 -31.27 -0.73 10.29
N ARG A 63 -31.77 -1.85 9.75
CA ARG A 63 -32.97 -2.54 10.25
C ARG A 63 -32.77 -3.34 11.53
N PHE A 64 -31.53 -3.71 11.86
CA PHE A 64 -31.22 -4.56 13.01
C PHE A 64 -29.94 -4.09 13.71
N ASP A 65 -29.85 -4.31 15.02
CA ASP A 65 -28.65 -4.00 15.80
C ASP A 65 -27.66 -5.17 15.71
N TYR A 66 -26.82 -5.14 14.68
CA TYR A 66 -25.76 -6.14 14.47
C TYR A 66 -24.59 -5.97 15.43
N GLU A 67 -24.48 -4.84 16.14
CA GLU A 67 -23.36 -4.56 17.07
C GLU A 67 -23.54 -5.28 18.43
N LEU A 68 -24.67 -5.96 18.63
CA LEU A 68 -24.93 -6.79 19.81
C LEU A 68 -23.91 -7.94 19.88
N PRO A 69 -23.19 -8.12 21.02
CA PRO A 69 -22.16 -9.15 21.14
C PRO A 69 -22.66 -10.57 20.85
N GLU A 70 -23.89 -10.92 21.24
CA GLU A 70 -24.47 -12.23 20.92
C GLU A 70 -24.72 -12.43 19.42
N VAL A 71 -24.98 -11.35 18.67
CA VAL A 71 -25.18 -11.39 17.22
C VAL A 71 -23.83 -11.52 16.51
N GLN A 72 -22.83 -10.71 16.89
CA GLN A 72 -21.46 -10.81 16.36
C GLN A 72 -20.89 -12.23 16.56
N MET A 73 -20.97 -12.79 17.78
CA MET A 73 -20.52 -14.16 18.07
C MET A 73 -21.23 -15.27 17.26
N LEU A 74 -22.41 -14.99 16.69
CA LEU A 74 -23.12 -15.91 15.80
C LEU A 74 -22.76 -15.66 14.34
N LEU A 75 -22.56 -14.40 13.93
CA LEU A 75 -22.07 -14.03 12.60
C LEU A 75 -20.65 -14.58 12.38
N ASP A 76 -19.73 -14.41 13.33
CA ASP A 76 -18.37 -14.97 13.29
C ASP A 76 -18.41 -16.47 12.99
N LYS A 77 -19.24 -17.22 13.74
CA LYS A 77 -19.41 -18.67 13.54
C LYS A 77 -20.04 -19.03 12.19
N ILE A 78 -20.93 -18.19 11.68
CA ILE A 78 -21.50 -18.38 10.34
C ILE A 78 -20.40 -18.19 9.30
N PHE A 79 -19.58 -17.14 9.41
CA PHE A 79 -18.48 -16.87 8.50
C PHE A 79 -17.37 -17.94 8.56
N ASP A 80 -17.01 -18.42 9.75
CA ASP A 80 -16.11 -19.57 9.93
C ASP A 80 -16.61 -20.81 9.17
N ILE A 81 -17.90 -21.13 9.32
CA ILE A 81 -18.54 -22.27 8.64
C ILE A 81 -18.58 -22.04 7.13
N LEU A 82 -18.86 -20.80 6.67
CA LEU A 82 -18.85 -20.45 5.25
C LEU A 82 -17.44 -20.60 4.66
N LYS A 83 -16.39 -20.10 5.32
CA LYS A 83 -14.99 -20.27 4.89
C LYS A 83 -14.64 -21.75 4.72
N GLN A 84 -14.97 -22.56 5.72
CA GLN A 84 -14.68 -24.01 5.74
C GLN A 84 -15.46 -24.81 4.67
N ASN A 85 -16.57 -24.29 4.14
CA ASN A 85 -17.44 -25.01 3.20
C ASN A 85 -17.53 -24.35 1.82
N VAL A 86 -16.72 -23.32 1.55
CA VAL A 86 -16.71 -22.62 0.25
C VAL A 86 -16.28 -23.56 -0.88
N THR A 87 -16.96 -23.43 -2.03
CA THR A 87 -16.67 -24.21 -3.23
C THR A 87 -16.72 -23.35 -4.48
N PHE A 88 -15.63 -23.38 -5.24
CA PHE A 88 -15.48 -22.69 -6.52
C PHE A 88 -16.11 -23.54 -7.62
N HIS A 89 -17.02 -22.99 -8.44
CA HIS A 89 -17.40 -23.66 -9.67
C HIS A 89 -16.19 -23.74 -10.62
N ILE A 90 -16.04 -24.80 -11.43
CA ILE A 90 -14.84 -25.04 -12.23
C ILE A 90 -14.42 -23.84 -13.12
N ASN A 91 -15.39 -23.11 -13.70
CA ASN A 91 -15.13 -21.91 -14.49
C ASN A 91 -14.65 -20.71 -13.64
N GLN A 92 -15.05 -20.63 -12.38
CA GLN A 92 -14.56 -19.63 -11.42
C GLN A 92 -13.15 -19.99 -10.96
N PHE A 93 -12.92 -21.26 -10.59
CA PHE A 93 -11.59 -21.79 -10.25
C PHE A 93 -10.56 -21.49 -11.35
N ASN A 94 -10.86 -21.81 -12.61
CA ASN A 94 -9.91 -21.56 -13.71
C ASN A 94 -9.58 -20.06 -13.87
N ARG A 95 -10.57 -19.16 -13.74
CA ARG A 95 -10.35 -17.70 -13.81
C ARG A 95 -9.54 -17.16 -12.64
N LEU A 96 -9.80 -17.65 -11.42
CA LEU A 96 -9.04 -17.28 -10.22
C LEU A 96 -7.60 -17.81 -10.29
N LEU A 97 -7.41 -19.04 -10.77
CA LEU A 97 -6.08 -19.63 -10.98
C LEU A 97 -5.26 -18.83 -12.00
N GLU A 98 -5.87 -18.46 -13.12
CA GLU A 98 -5.24 -17.62 -14.14
C GLU A 98 -4.87 -16.23 -13.57
N ARG A 99 -5.76 -15.61 -12.79
CA ARG A 99 -5.51 -14.34 -12.09
C ARG A 99 -4.37 -14.48 -11.08
N ALA A 100 -4.34 -15.54 -10.27
CA ALA A 100 -3.33 -15.80 -9.26
C ALA A 100 -1.92 -15.89 -9.87
N ILE A 101 -1.74 -16.79 -10.84
CA ILE A 101 -0.42 -17.03 -11.48
C ILE A 101 0.03 -15.79 -12.25
N LYS A 102 -0.88 -15.06 -12.90
CA LYS A 102 -0.54 -13.78 -13.58
C LYS A 102 -0.17 -12.68 -12.58
N LEU A 103 -0.84 -12.60 -11.44
CA LEU A 103 -0.51 -11.63 -10.39
C LEU A 103 0.86 -11.94 -9.78
N GLU A 104 1.11 -13.20 -9.42
CA GLU A 104 2.40 -13.67 -8.90
C GLU A 104 3.54 -13.45 -9.89
N ALA A 105 3.37 -13.84 -11.17
CA ALA A 105 4.38 -13.63 -12.20
C ALA A 105 4.70 -12.15 -12.44
N ASN A 106 3.68 -11.29 -12.45
CA ASN A 106 3.89 -9.85 -12.58
C ASN A 106 4.58 -9.28 -11.34
N TYR A 107 4.14 -9.65 -10.14
CA TYR A 107 4.72 -9.17 -8.88
C TYR A 107 6.18 -9.60 -8.69
N LEU A 108 6.51 -10.86 -9.01
CA LEU A 108 7.88 -11.35 -8.91
C LEU A 108 8.84 -10.57 -9.83
N ILE A 109 8.41 -10.34 -11.07
CA ILE A 109 9.24 -9.66 -12.08
C ILE A 109 9.25 -8.15 -11.84
N ARG A 110 8.08 -7.54 -11.62
CA ARG A 110 7.84 -6.10 -11.54
C ARG A 110 7.01 -5.73 -10.29
N PRO A 111 7.55 -5.86 -9.07
CA PRO A 111 6.80 -5.58 -7.84
C PRO A 111 6.33 -4.13 -7.74
N HIS A 112 7.12 -3.14 -8.14
CA HIS A 112 6.76 -1.72 -8.04
C HIS A 112 5.54 -1.44 -8.93
N GLN A 113 5.65 -1.75 -10.23
CA GLN A 113 4.51 -1.59 -11.13
C GLN A 113 3.28 -2.41 -10.68
N THR A 114 3.48 -3.64 -10.21
CA THR A 114 2.35 -4.51 -9.85
C THR A 114 1.63 -4.04 -8.59
N LEU A 115 2.37 -3.68 -7.54
CA LEU A 115 1.77 -3.17 -6.29
C LEU A 115 1.01 -1.86 -6.56
N THR A 116 1.64 -0.90 -7.25
CA THR A 116 1.00 0.37 -7.62
C THR A 116 -0.28 0.15 -8.43
N GLN A 117 -0.22 -0.63 -9.52
CA GLN A 117 -1.40 -0.88 -10.37
C GLN A 117 -2.50 -1.70 -9.68
N PHE A 118 -2.15 -2.56 -8.72
CA PHE A 118 -3.10 -3.37 -7.98
C PHE A 118 -3.81 -2.56 -6.89
N LEU A 119 -3.10 -1.62 -6.26
CA LEU A 119 -3.60 -0.78 -5.17
C LEU A 119 -4.37 0.45 -5.67
N PHE A 120 -3.84 1.18 -6.64
CA PHE A 120 -4.35 2.47 -7.10
C PHE A 120 -5.19 2.36 -8.38
N LYS A 121 -5.85 1.21 -8.58
CA LYS A 121 -6.60 0.90 -9.81
C LYS A 121 -7.76 1.87 -10.09
N ASP A 122 -8.49 2.22 -9.03
CA ASP A 122 -9.75 2.97 -9.10
C ASP A 122 -9.70 4.30 -8.30
N SER A 123 -8.55 4.62 -7.68
CA SER A 123 -8.31 5.87 -6.93
C SER A 123 -6.81 6.18 -6.85
N PHE A 124 -6.45 7.47 -6.86
CA PHE A 124 -5.08 7.95 -6.66
C PHE A 124 -4.67 8.09 -5.19
N VAL A 125 -5.62 7.93 -4.25
CA VAL A 125 -5.40 7.94 -2.80
C VAL A 125 -6.18 6.79 -2.18
N ILE A 126 -5.53 6.02 -1.32
CA ILE A 126 -6.13 4.86 -0.63
C ILE A 126 -5.75 4.86 0.84
N THR A 127 -6.55 4.18 1.67
CA THR A 127 -6.26 4.02 3.09
C THR A 127 -5.12 3.02 3.32
N THR A 128 -4.36 3.19 4.41
CA THR A 128 -3.32 2.23 4.79
C THR A 128 -3.92 0.87 5.19
N ILE A 129 -5.20 0.82 5.56
CA ILE A 129 -5.97 -0.42 5.78
C ILE A 129 -6.14 -1.20 4.47
N GLU A 130 -6.55 -0.53 3.39
CA GLU A 130 -6.65 -1.14 2.06
C GLU A 130 -5.27 -1.62 1.56
N VAL A 131 -4.21 -0.86 1.81
CA VAL A 131 -2.83 -1.31 1.53
C VAL A 131 -2.51 -2.61 2.28
N TYR A 132 -2.76 -2.67 3.59
CA TYR A 132 -2.51 -3.90 4.37
C TYR A 132 -3.33 -5.09 3.88
N ASP A 133 -4.60 -4.89 3.53
CA ASP A 133 -5.47 -5.95 3.05
C ASP A 133 -5.06 -6.46 1.67
N MET A 134 -4.66 -5.57 0.76
CA MET A 134 -4.20 -5.93 -0.57
C MET A 134 -2.79 -6.55 -0.56
N LEU A 135 -1.91 -6.10 0.34
CA LEU A 135 -0.60 -6.73 0.57
C LEU A 135 -0.70 -8.18 1.05
N LYS A 136 -1.84 -8.63 1.60
CA LYS A 136 -2.03 -10.04 1.95
C LYS A 136 -1.89 -10.95 0.73
N TYR A 137 -2.24 -10.52 -0.47
CA TYR A 137 -2.19 -11.36 -1.68
C TYR A 137 -0.77 -11.79 -2.13
N PHE A 138 0.29 -11.19 -1.59
CA PHE A 138 1.66 -11.36 -2.11
C PHE A 138 2.57 -12.04 -1.08
N ASP A 139 2.93 -13.32 -1.25
CA ASP A 139 3.74 -14.06 -0.25
C ASP A 139 5.26 -13.92 -0.39
N LYS A 140 5.73 -13.12 -1.35
CA LYS A 140 7.15 -12.90 -1.65
C LYS A 140 7.53 -11.45 -1.43
N PHE A 141 8.83 -11.21 -1.32
CA PHE A 141 9.46 -9.95 -0.95
C PHE A 141 8.84 -9.38 0.33
N GLN A 142 8.86 -10.16 1.40
CA GLN A 142 8.23 -9.82 2.68
C GLN A 142 8.74 -8.47 3.25
N TYR A 143 9.96 -8.06 2.90
CA TYR A 143 10.52 -6.75 3.26
C TYR A 143 9.65 -5.56 2.83
N TYR A 144 8.89 -5.63 1.73
CA TYR A 144 7.93 -4.58 1.38
C TYR A 144 6.84 -4.46 2.44
N LYS A 145 6.23 -5.57 2.87
CA LYS A 145 5.18 -5.54 3.89
C LYS A 145 5.71 -5.02 5.21
N ASP A 146 6.87 -5.52 5.63
CA ASP A 146 7.48 -5.16 6.91
C ASP A 146 7.84 -3.66 6.93
N ALA A 147 8.47 -3.15 5.88
CA ALA A 147 8.84 -1.74 5.77
C ALA A 147 7.65 -0.80 5.59
N LEU A 148 6.65 -1.13 4.76
CA LEU A 148 5.42 -0.36 4.64
C LEU A 148 4.67 -0.30 5.98
N THR A 149 4.62 -1.42 6.71
CA THR A 149 4.03 -1.50 8.04
C THR A 149 4.76 -0.62 9.05
N GLU A 150 6.09 -0.66 9.10
CA GLU A 150 6.84 0.22 10.00
C GLU A 150 6.62 1.70 9.63
N TYR A 151 6.72 2.04 8.34
CA TYR A 151 6.58 3.42 7.86
C TYR A 151 5.21 4.01 8.21
N PHE A 152 4.10 3.32 7.89
CA PHE A 152 2.75 3.81 8.19
C PHE A 152 2.51 3.99 9.69
N ASN A 153 2.94 3.02 10.51
CA ASN A 153 2.79 3.10 11.97
C ASN A 153 3.62 4.25 12.57
N LYS A 154 4.83 4.47 12.07
CA LYS A 154 5.78 5.47 12.57
C LYS A 154 5.41 6.90 12.17
N LYS A 155 4.79 7.06 11.00
CA LYS A 155 4.27 8.34 10.48
C LYS A 155 2.80 8.61 10.86
N TYR A 156 2.12 7.64 11.47
CA TYR A 156 0.67 7.66 11.77
C TYR A 156 -0.21 7.90 10.52
N LEU A 157 0.22 7.39 9.36
CA LEU A 157 -0.48 7.57 8.10
C LEU A 157 -1.76 6.72 8.05
N ARG A 158 -2.88 7.39 7.77
CA ARG A 158 -4.19 6.77 7.53
C ARG A 158 -4.45 6.52 6.05
N GLU A 159 -3.87 7.35 5.20
CA GLU A 159 -4.02 7.37 3.74
C GLU A 159 -2.64 7.62 3.11
N ILE A 160 -2.49 7.22 1.85
CA ILE A 160 -1.30 7.45 1.03
C ILE A 160 -1.70 7.64 -0.43
N SER A 161 -1.06 8.58 -1.13
CA SER A 161 -1.24 8.77 -2.58
C SER A 161 -0.39 7.81 -3.41
N GLN A 162 -0.74 7.64 -4.68
CA GLN A 162 0.00 6.80 -5.61
C GLN A 162 1.48 7.23 -5.69
N THR A 163 1.74 8.52 -5.88
CA THR A 163 3.10 9.09 -5.96
C THR A 163 3.90 8.83 -4.68
N GLN A 164 3.30 9.05 -3.51
CA GLN A 164 3.94 8.79 -2.22
C GLN A 164 4.26 7.29 -2.04
N PHE A 165 3.40 6.41 -2.53
CA PHE A 165 3.59 4.97 -2.47
C PHE A 165 4.70 4.49 -3.43
N GLU A 166 4.75 5.03 -4.64
CA GLU A 166 5.82 4.79 -5.61
C GLU A 166 7.18 5.25 -5.07
N GLU A 167 7.27 6.45 -4.49
CA GLU A 167 8.47 6.98 -3.83
C GLU A 167 8.90 6.11 -2.64
N LEU A 168 7.94 5.69 -1.79
CA LEU A 168 8.20 4.86 -0.63
C LEU A 168 8.75 3.48 -1.02
N ILE A 169 8.15 2.82 -2.01
CA ILE A 169 8.62 1.54 -2.54
C ILE A 169 9.99 1.66 -3.19
N ALA A 170 10.22 2.70 -4.01
CA ALA A 170 11.53 2.97 -4.58
C ALA A 170 12.60 3.20 -3.49
N GLY A 171 12.24 3.86 -2.39
CA GLY A 171 13.09 4.06 -1.22
C GLY A 171 13.40 2.78 -0.45
N ILE A 172 12.43 1.86 -0.33
CA ILE A 172 12.63 0.53 0.28
C ILE A 172 13.69 -0.25 -0.51
N ASP A 173 13.54 -0.38 -1.83
CA ASP A 173 14.52 -1.07 -2.67
C ASP A 173 15.89 -0.37 -2.65
N ALA A 174 15.92 0.96 -2.71
CA ALA A 174 17.18 1.71 -2.64
C ALA A 174 17.99 1.38 -1.37
N GLN A 175 17.34 1.11 -0.23
CA GLN A 175 18.00 0.65 1.00
C GLN A 175 18.37 -0.83 0.96
N VAL A 176 17.44 -1.71 0.56
CA VAL A 176 17.64 -3.16 0.48
C VAL A 176 18.87 -3.50 -0.37
N PHE A 177 19.06 -2.79 -1.49
CA PHE A 177 20.18 -2.99 -2.40
C PHE A 177 21.42 -2.14 -2.07
N ALA A 178 21.40 -1.25 -1.07
CA ALA A 178 22.50 -0.31 -0.81
C ALA A 178 23.82 -0.98 -0.41
N ASN A 179 23.75 -2.02 0.43
CA ASN A 179 24.94 -2.63 1.03
C ASN A 179 25.66 -3.61 0.08
N ASN A 180 24.93 -4.56 -0.49
CA ASN A 180 25.48 -5.62 -1.34
C ASN A 180 24.67 -5.77 -2.66
N PRO A 181 24.57 -4.73 -3.51
CA PRO A 181 23.60 -4.66 -4.62
C PRO A 181 23.66 -5.86 -5.56
N VAL A 182 24.85 -6.38 -5.85
CA VAL A 182 25.02 -7.56 -6.71
C VAL A 182 24.52 -8.85 -6.04
N GLU A 183 24.72 -8.99 -4.74
CA GLU A 183 24.33 -10.19 -3.99
C GLU A 183 22.80 -10.25 -3.84
N THR A 184 22.21 -9.15 -3.37
CA THR A 184 20.76 -8.96 -3.25
C THR A 184 20.05 -9.11 -4.60
N ALA A 185 20.67 -8.67 -5.70
CA ALA A 185 20.18 -8.92 -7.05
C ALA A 185 20.18 -10.42 -7.39
N LEU A 186 21.27 -11.15 -7.15
CA LEU A 186 21.34 -12.59 -7.44
C LEU A 186 20.34 -13.41 -6.60
N GLN A 187 20.14 -13.05 -5.32
CA GLN A 187 19.14 -13.66 -4.44
C GLN A 187 17.70 -13.40 -4.92
N THR A 188 17.40 -12.15 -5.31
CA THR A 188 16.10 -11.78 -5.92
C THR A 188 15.84 -12.60 -7.18
N ILE A 189 16.84 -12.68 -8.06
CA ILE A 189 16.77 -13.46 -9.30
C ILE A 189 16.62 -14.97 -9.02
N LYS A 190 17.21 -15.50 -7.95
CA LYS A 190 17.06 -16.91 -7.54
C LYS A 190 15.59 -17.26 -7.25
N ILE A 191 14.85 -16.42 -6.52
CA ILE A 191 13.41 -16.62 -6.27
C ILE A 191 12.62 -16.61 -7.58
N ILE A 192 12.87 -15.61 -8.44
CA ILE A 192 12.16 -15.46 -9.71
C ILE A 192 12.44 -16.65 -10.65
N ASN A 193 13.68 -17.16 -10.66
CA ASN A 193 14.04 -18.35 -11.43
C ASN A 193 13.41 -19.63 -10.88
N ASN A 194 13.23 -19.75 -9.55
CA ASN A 194 12.51 -20.87 -8.94
C ASN A 194 11.06 -20.92 -9.46
N PHE A 195 10.32 -19.81 -9.38
CA PHE A 195 8.97 -19.70 -9.94
C PHE A 195 8.93 -20.01 -11.45
N ILE A 196 9.86 -19.45 -12.23
CA ILE A 196 9.97 -19.72 -13.67
C ILE A 196 10.20 -21.21 -13.96
N ASN A 197 10.93 -21.92 -13.10
CA ASN A 197 11.19 -23.35 -13.23
C ASN A 197 9.98 -24.23 -12.90
N GLU A 198 9.02 -23.77 -12.10
CA GLU A 198 7.76 -24.50 -11.87
C GLU A 198 6.94 -24.69 -13.16
N GLY A 199 7.09 -23.78 -14.13
CA GLY A 199 6.46 -23.88 -15.46
C GLY A 199 7.31 -24.51 -16.56
N ARG A 200 8.46 -25.13 -16.22
CA ARG A 200 9.37 -25.77 -17.18
C ARG A 200 9.37 -27.29 -17.00
N GLU A 201 9.39 -28.04 -18.11
CA GLU A 201 9.54 -29.51 -18.08
C GLU A 201 10.89 -29.97 -17.53
N THR A 202 11.91 -29.09 -17.56
CA THR A 202 13.25 -29.34 -17.01
C THR A 202 13.73 -28.05 -16.38
N ALA A 203 14.14 -28.14 -15.11
CA ALA A 203 14.70 -27.01 -14.38
C ALA A 203 15.96 -26.47 -15.09
N SER A 204 16.09 -25.15 -15.13
CA SER A 204 17.19 -24.46 -15.79
C SER A 204 17.61 -23.23 -15.00
N ASP A 205 18.91 -22.98 -14.97
CA ASP A 205 19.54 -21.79 -14.39
C ASP A 205 19.58 -20.60 -15.36
N ARG A 206 18.90 -20.70 -16.51
CA ARG A 206 18.95 -19.72 -17.59
C ARG A 206 17.72 -18.83 -17.67
N MET A 207 17.96 -17.55 -17.92
CA MET A 207 16.93 -16.54 -18.20
C MET A 207 17.32 -15.66 -19.38
N THR A 208 16.32 -15.15 -20.09
CA THR A 208 16.55 -14.21 -21.19
C THR A 208 16.95 -12.83 -20.65
N PRO A 209 17.89 -12.10 -21.26
CA PRO A 209 18.28 -10.76 -20.80
C PRO A 209 17.09 -9.79 -20.72
N ARG A 210 16.08 -9.94 -21.59
CA ARG A 210 14.85 -9.16 -21.58
C ARG A 210 14.04 -9.26 -20.28
N ILE A 211 14.01 -10.44 -19.64
CA ILE A 211 13.32 -10.62 -18.35
C ILE A 211 14.17 -9.98 -17.24
N LEU A 212 15.49 -10.18 -17.29
CA LEU A 212 16.44 -9.60 -16.34
C LEU A 212 16.42 -8.06 -16.37
N SER A 213 16.35 -7.44 -17.54
CA SER A 213 16.24 -5.98 -17.65
C SER A 213 14.91 -5.45 -17.11
N MET A 214 13.79 -6.16 -17.30
CA MET A 214 12.50 -5.80 -16.67
C MET A 214 12.58 -5.83 -15.14
N ILE A 215 13.23 -6.86 -14.57
CA ILE A 215 13.39 -7.04 -13.12
C ILE A 215 14.21 -5.90 -12.51
N PHE A 216 15.32 -5.54 -13.18
CA PHE A 216 16.20 -4.48 -12.71
C PHE A 216 15.64 -3.07 -12.93
N ARG A 217 14.96 -2.80 -14.06
CA ARG A 217 14.33 -1.49 -14.30
C ARG A 217 13.24 -1.17 -13.28
N ASP A 218 12.36 -2.13 -13.00
CA ASP A 218 11.23 -1.90 -12.09
C ASP A 218 11.73 -1.48 -10.69
N ARG A 219 12.86 -2.04 -10.26
CA ARG A 219 13.54 -1.76 -8.99
C ARG A 219 14.54 -0.59 -9.04
N ASN A 220 14.51 0.22 -10.10
CA ASN A 220 15.44 1.34 -10.34
C ASN A 220 16.94 0.97 -10.35
N LEU A 221 17.27 -0.30 -10.64
CA LEU A 221 18.63 -0.81 -10.79
C LEU A 221 19.16 -0.60 -12.22
N ASP A 222 19.09 0.65 -12.70
CA ASP A 222 19.34 1.04 -14.10
C ASP A 222 20.69 0.56 -14.65
N GLN A 223 21.72 0.53 -13.81
CA GLN A 223 23.05 0.06 -14.19
C GLN A 223 23.03 -1.42 -14.60
N PHE A 224 22.27 -2.25 -13.87
CA PHE A 224 22.10 -3.67 -14.15
C PHE A 224 21.15 -3.90 -15.33
N ALA A 225 20.05 -3.13 -15.42
CA ALA A 225 19.16 -3.15 -16.58
C ALA A 225 19.92 -2.84 -17.89
N THR A 226 20.75 -1.80 -17.89
CA THR A 226 21.56 -1.37 -19.03
C THR A 226 22.63 -2.41 -19.42
N LEU A 227 23.10 -3.26 -18.50
CA LEU A 227 23.96 -4.41 -18.83
C LEU A 227 23.17 -5.49 -19.56
N MET A 228 21.99 -5.84 -19.07
CA MET A 228 21.12 -6.85 -19.70
C MET A 228 20.61 -6.43 -21.08
N GLU A 229 20.37 -5.13 -21.27
CA GLU A 229 19.99 -4.58 -22.58
C GLU A 229 21.15 -4.62 -23.59
N ARG A 230 22.40 -4.40 -23.14
CA ARG A 230 23.60 -4.59 -23.97
C ARG A 230 23.79 -6.05 -24.38
N GLU A 231 23.65 -6.99 -23.44
CA GLU A 231 23.63 -8.43 -23.76
C GLU A 231 22.59 -8.79 -24.83
N GLN A 232 21.38 -8.23 -24.71
CA GLN A 232 20.32 -8.45 -25.70
C GLN A 232 20.69 -7.87 -27.09
N GLN A 233 21.32 -6.70 -27.13
CA GLN A 233 21.79 -6.07 -28.37
C GLN A 233 22.98 -6.81 -29.02
N GLU A 234 23.85 -7.43 -28.21
CA GLU A 234 24.93 -8.30 -28.69
C GLU A 234 24.44 -9.67 -29.18
N GLY A 235 23.16 -9.98 -29.00
CA GLY A 235 22.51 -11.19 -29.49
C GLY A 235 22.46 -12.35 -28.49
N THR A 236 22.80 -12.11 -27.22
CA THR A 236 22.66 -13.10 -26.15
C THR A 236 21.17 -13.41 -25.94
N THR A 237 20.77 -14.67 -26.15
CA THR A 237 19.37 -15.10 -25.99
C THR A 237 19.04 -15.52 -24.56
N GLU A 238 20.01 -16.12 -23.86
CA GLU A 238 19.90 -16.66 -22.51
C GLU A 238 21.22 -16.44 -21.76
N ILE A 239 21.13 -16.16 -20.47
CA ILE A 239 22.23 -15.98 -19.52
C ILE A 239 22.00 -16.99 -18.39
N SER A 240 23.02 -17.81 -18.06
CA SER A 240 23.00 -18.64 -16.84
C SER A 240 23.20 -17.81 -15.58
N MET A 241 22.78 -18.31 -14.41
CA MET A 241 23.06 -17.64 -13.13
C MET A 241 24.56 -17.34 -12.96
N SER A 242 25.44 -18.27 -13.34
CA SER A 242 26.90 -18.08 -13.23
C SER A 242 27.44 -16.96 -14.14
N GLU A 243 26.88 -16.82 -15.34
CA GLU A 243 27.19 -15.73 -16.29
C GLU A 243 26.64 -14.40 -15.78
N LEU A 244 25.44 -14.39 -15.19
CA LEU A 244 24.85 -13.21 -14.57
C LEU A 244 25.70 -12.68 -13.41
N GLU A 245 26.18 -13.56 -12.52
CA GLU A 245 27.11 -13.16 -11.45
C GLU A 245 28.37 -12.49 -12.01
N GLN A 246 28.94 -13.02 -13.09
CA GLN A 246 30.12 -12.41 -13.72
C GLN A 246 29.80 -11.04 -14.32
N ILE A 247 28.69 -10.89 -15.04
CA ILE A 247 28.25 -9.60 -15.62
C ILE A 247 28.05 -8.56 -14.51
N LEU A 248 27.26 -8.89 -13.48
CA LEU A 248 26.92 -7.95 -12.40
C LEU A 248 28.15 -7.57 -11.54
N ARG A 249 29.05 -8.51 -11.25
CA ARG A 249 30.28 -8.21 -10.48
C ARG A 249 31.34 -7.43 -11.25
N THR A 250 31.35 -7.52 -12.58
CA THR A 250 32.41 -6.89 -13.41
C THR A 250 31.96 -5.65 -14.16
N GLY A 251 30.65 -5.46 -14.35
CA GLY A 251 30.08 -4.39 -15.18
C GLY A 251 30.35 -4.56 -16.68
N LYS A 252 30.67 -5.79 -17.12
CA LYS A 252 31.09 -6.12 -18.49
C LYS A 252 30.16 -7.12 -19.16
N THR A 253 30.10 -7.10 -20.49
CA THR A 253 29.35 -8.11 -21.26
C THR A 253 30.10 -9.44 -21.36
N LEU A 254 29.40 -10.53 -21.65
CA LEU A 254 29.98 -11.87 -21.84
C LEU A 254 31.01 -11.90 -22.97
N ARG A 255 30.85 -11.04 -23.97
CA ARG A 255 31.84 -10.84 -25.03
C ARG A 255 33.13 -10.23 -24.49
N GLU A 256 33.04 -9.14 -23.75
CA GLU A 256 34.19 -8.48 -23.10
C GLU A 256 34.87 -9.41 -22.07
N LEU A 257 34.10 -10.26 -21.38
CA LEU A 257 34.61 -11.24 -20.42
C LEU A 257 35.36 -12.39 -21.10
N ARG A 258 34.90 -12.86 -22.27
CA ARG A 258 35.60 -13.89 -23.07
C ARG A 258 36.97 -13.43 -23.58
N GLU A 259 37.20 -12.13 -23.70
CA GLU A 259 38.50 -11.55 -24.04
C GLU A 259 39.45 -11.43 -22.83
N THR A 260 38.96 -11.59 -21.59
CA THR A 260 39.76 -11.52 -20.36
C THR A 260 39.65 -12.80 -19.51
N VAL A 261 40.52 -13.77 -19.79
CA VAL A 261 40.51 -15.08 -19.12
C VAL A 261 40.91 -15.01 -17.65
N THR A 262 39.98 -15.31 -16.74
CA THR A 262 40.19 -16.33 -15.69
C THR A 262 38.85 -16.70 -15.04
N PRO A 263 38.49 -17.99 -14.94
CA PRO A 263 37.27 -18.39 -14.24
C PRO A 263 37.47 -18.27 -12.72
N LYS A 264 36.62 -17.48 -12.06
CA LYS A 264 36.37 -17.64 -10.62
C LYS A 264 35.20 -18.59 -10.42
N THR A 265 35.33 -19.45 -9.41
CA THR A 265 34.26 -20.35 -8.94
C THR A 265 33.01 -19.54 -8.63
N ALA A 266 31.85 -19.95 -9.14
CA ALA A 266 30.58 -19.32 -8.81
C ALA A 266 30.28 -19.49 -7.31
N ILE A 267 29.82 -18.43 -6.67
CA ILE A 267 29.45 -18.44 -5.24
C ILE A 267 27.94 -18.76 -5.08
N MET A 268 27.20 -18.67 -6.20
CA MET A 268 25.76 -18.88 -6.34
C MET A 268 25.15 -20.03 -5.53
N ASP A 269 25.75 -21.22 -5.58
CA ASP A 269 25.17 -22.44 -4.96
C ASP A 269 25.15 -22.37 -3.42
N THR A 270 25.88 -21.41 -2.82
CA THR A 270 25.91 -21.16 -1.37
C THR A 270 25.14 -19.92 -0.94
N LEU A 271 24.60 -19.13 -1.87
CA LEU A 271 23.78 -17.97 -1.54
C LEU A 271 22.39 -18.44 -1.07
N ALA A 272 21.96 -17.92 0.08
CA ALA A 272 20.56 -17.97 0.52
C ALA A 272 19.65 -17.26 -0.50
N ASP A 273 18.33 -17.38 -0.38
CA ASP A 273 17.44 -16.44 -1.09
C ASP A 273 17.07 -15.21 -0.24
N ILE A 274 16.43 -14.22 -0.85
CA ILE A 274 16.15 -12.93 -0.19
C ILE A 274 15.06 -13.02 0.90
N GLU A 275 14.25 -14.08 0.95
CA GLU A 275 13.35 -14.34 2.10
C GLU A 275 14.10 -14.94 3.30
N GLU A 276 15.16 -15.71 3.03
CA GLU A 276 16.03 -16.28 4.06
C GLU A 276 16.96 -15.22 4.67
N GLU A 277 17.51 -14.30 3.87
CA GLU A 277 18.40 -13.24 4.39
C GLU A 277 17.64 -12.15 5.17
N LYS A 278 16.42 -11.80 4.75
CA LYS A 278 15.57 -10.75 5.37
C LYS A 278 16.30 -9.40 5.51
N PRO A 279 16.49 -8.66 4.41
CA PRO A 279 17.17 -7.38 4.45
C PRO A 279 16.47 -6.40 5.39
N ALA A 280 17.24 -5.73 6.25
CA ALA A 280 16.73 -4.70 7.15
C ALA A 280 16.52 -3.38 6.40
N VAL A 281 15.39 -2.71 6.67
CA VAL A 281 15.00 -1.44 6.04
C VAL A 281 14.84 -0.38 7.13
N GLU A 282 15.64 0.68 7.08
CA GLU A 282 15.61 1.81 8.00
C GLU A 282 14.66 2.91 7.48
N VAL A 283 13.36 2.70 7.68
CA VAL A 283 12.28 3.52 7.10
C VAL A 283 12.32 5.03 7.47
N GLU A 284 13.11 5.43 8.48
CA GLU A 284 13.32 6.84 8.84
C GLU A 284 14.07 7.63 7.79
N SER A 285 14.97 6.99 7.04
CA SER A 285 15.79 7.66 6.02
C SER A 285 15.11 7.75 4.65
N ILE A 286 13.91 7.18 4.50
CA ILE A 286 13.10 7.32 3.28
C ILE A 286 12.38 8.67 3.32
N SER A 287 12.85 9.61 2.48
CA SER A 287 12.16 10.87 2.22
C SER A 287 11.08 10.66 1.18
N VAL A 288 9.82 10.80 1.59
CA VAL A 288 8.63 10.80 0.72
C VAL A 288 8.06 12.21 0.72
N SER A 289 7.52 12.65 -0.41
CA SER A 289 6.86 13.95 -0.57
C SER A 289 5.66 14.10 0.37
N GLU A 290 5.59 15.19 1.14
CA GLU A 290 4.47 15.44 2.08
C GLU A 290 3.20 15.98 1.37
N GLN A 291 3.28 16.28 0.07
CA GLN A 291 2.15 16.79 -0.70
C GLN A 291 1.37 15.65 -1.36
N VAL A 292 0.12 15.47 -0.94
CA VAL A 292 -0.87 14.72 -1.70
C VAL A 292 -1.28 15.58 -2.90
N GLU A 293 -0.48 15.55 -3.96
CA GLU A 293 -0.90 16.10 -5.25
C GLU A 293 -1.97 15.17 -5.83
N MET A 294 -3.23 15.61 -5.78
CA MET A 294 -4.25 15.04 -6.64
C MET A 294 -3.86 15.35 -8.09
N PRO A 295 -3.79 14.35 -8.99
CA PRO A 295 -3.59 14.66 -10.40
C PRO A 295 -4.75 15.52 -10.88
N VAL A 296 -4.42 16.66 -11.50
CA VAL A 296 -5.43 17.51 -12.14
C VAL A 296 -6.06 16.69 -13.26
N GLU A 297 -7.35 16.45 -13.15
CA GLU A 297 -8.12 15.78 -14.19
C GLU A 297 -8.07 16.67 -15.44
N GLU A 298 -7.41 16.22 -16.52
CA GLU A 298 -7.44 16.90 -17.81
C GLU A 298 -8.87 16.83 -18.35
N THR A 299 -9.67 17.83 -17.99
CA THR A 299 -10.94 18.11 -18.66
C THR A 299 -10.62 18.40 -20.11
N VAL A 300 -10.97 17.45 -20.99
CA VAL A 300 -10.91 17.64 -22.44
C VAL A 300 -11.92 18.73 -22.80
N GLU A 301 -11.42 19.96 -22.95
CA GLU A 301 -12.25 21.09 -23.39
C GLU A 301 -12.73 20.82 -24.82
N GLU A 302 -14.05 20.62 -24.98
CA GLU A 302 -14.70 20.78 -26.28
C GLU A 302 -14.59 22.26 -26.69
N PHE A 303 -13.98 22.49 -27.86
CA PHE A 303 -13.97 23.79 -28.51
C PHE A 303 -15.40 24.23 -28.88
N GLU A 304 -15.89 25.32 -28.28
CA GLU A 304 -16.81 26.25 -28.95
C GLU A 304 -16.30 27.68 -28.78
N GLU A 305 -16.51 28.51 -29.82
CA GLU A 305 -15.80 29.77 -30.05
C GLU A 305 -16.47 30.99 -29.39
N GLU A 306 -15.62 31.97 -29.03
CA GLU A 306 -15.85 33.43 -28.98
C GLU A 306 -17.11 34.01 -28.28
N GLU A 307 -16.88 34.82 -27.24
CA GLU A 307 -17.22 36.27 -27.31
C GLU A 307 -16.29 37.09 -26.38
N GLU A 308 -15.83 38.26 -26.84
CA GLU A 308 -14.91 39.16 -26.13
C GLU A 308 -15.64 40.09 -25.14
N GLU A 309 -15.01 40.47 -24.02
CA GLU A 309 -15.10 41.86 -23.51
C GLU A 309 -13.90 42.25 -22.61
N GLU A 310 -13.52 43.53 -22.68
CA GLU A 310 -12.23 44.13 -22.28
C GLU A 310 -11.99 44.36 -20.76
N GLU A 311 -10.70 44.21 -20.35
CA GLU A 311 -9.82 45.06 -19.48
C GLU A 311 -10.38 45.81 -18.21
N ILE A 312 -9.62 46.22 -17.18
CA ILE A 312 -8.19 46.58 -16.98
C ILE A 312 -7.72 46.19 -15.52
N PRO A 313 -6.46 46.43 -15.04
CA PRO A 313 -5.82 45.65 -13.96
C PRO A 313 -5.72 46.41 -12.61
N VAL A 314 -5.09 45.80 -11.58
CA VAL A 314 -4.13 46.50 -10.67
C VAL A 314 -3.04 45.54 -10.18
N THR A 315 -1.77 45.90 -10.42
CA THR A 315 -0.59 45.38 -9.70
C THR A 315 -0.20 46.36 -8.59
N THR A 316 0.18 45.90 -7.40
CA THR A 316 1.26 46.58 -6.66
C THR A 316 1.99 45.66 -5.69
N GLN A 317 3.32 45.62 -5.84
CA GLN A 317 4.26 45.10 -4.86
C GLN A 317 4.57 46.20 -3.83
N THR A 318 4.88 45.82 -2.59
CA THR A 318 5.86 46.62 -1.81
C THR A 318 6.68 45.71 -0.91
N ALA A 319 7.99 45.67 -1.14
CA ALA A 319 8.96 45.06 -0.24
C ALA A 319 9.65 46.16 0.58
N THR A 320 9.94 45.88 1.85
CA THR A 320 10.96 46.61 2.62
C THR A 320 11.68 45.65 3.57
N THR A 321 12.92 45.32 3.20
CA THR A 321 13.96 44.67 4.00
C THR A 321 14.39 45.62 5.14
N THR A 322 14.82 45.19 6.34
CA THR A 322 16.11 44.52 6.62
C THR A 322 16.25 44.00 8.07
N VAL A 323 16.80 42.77 8.22
CA VAL A 323 17.99 42.38 9.04
C VAL A 323 17.91 42.49 10.59
N GLU A 324 18.28 41.50 11.40
CA GLU A 324 18.69 40.09 11.21
C GLU A 324 18.56 39.34 12.56
N GLU A 325 17.96 38.15 12.57
CA GLU A 325 18.37 37.02 13.43
C GLU A 325 17.87 35.71 12.77
N LYS A 326 18.68 34.64 12.78
CA LYS A 326 18.54 33.52 11.85
C LYS A 326 17.45 32.52 12.28
N LEU A 327 16.40 32.37 11.47
CA LEU A 327 15.39 31.30 11.54
C LEU A 327 15.23 30.63 10.17
N SER A 328 14.71 29.40 10.15
CA SER A 328 14.60 28.58 8.94
C SER A 328 13.49 29.04 8.00
N ALA A 329 13.66 28.84 6.68
CA ALA A 329 12.64 29.14 5.67
C ALA A 329 11.32 28.38 5.92
N ALA A 330 11.40 27.17 6.49
CA ALA A 330 10.23 26.39 6.89
C ALA A 330 9.45 27.03 8.06
N GLU A 331 10.13 27.65 9.02
CA GLU A 331 9.49 28.34 10.15
C GLU A 331 8.86 29.68 9.71
N GLN A 332 9.45 30.35 8.73
CA GLN A 332 8.87 31.55 8.12
C GLN A 332 7.58 31.21 7.35
N LEU A 333 7.55 30.11 6.59
CA LEU A 333 6.33 29.61 5.95
C LEU A 333 5.27 29.17 6.97
N ALA A 334 5.65 28.43 8.01
CA ALA A 334 4.72 28.00 9.06
C ALA A 334 4.07 29.19 9.80
N ASN A 335 4.85 30.24 10.09
CA ASN A 335 4.32 31.46 10.71
C ASN A 335 3.43 32.27 9.74
N VAL A 336 3.80 32.41 8.46
CA VAL A 336 2.97 33.14 7.47
C VAL A 336 1.66 32.43 7.16
N VAL A 337 1.62 31.10 7.19
CA VAL A 337 0.38 30.31 7.05
C VAL A 337 -0.45 30.37 8.35
N GLY A 338 0.19 30.30 9.52
CA GLY A 338 -0.48 30.43 10.82
C GLY A 338 -1.08 31.81 11.10
N GLU A 339 -0.38 32.90 10.74
CA GLU A 339 -0.86 34.27 10.95
C GLU A 339 -2.02 34.66 10.03
N LYS A 340 -2.15 34.02 8.86
CA LYS A 340 -3.28 34.24 7.92
C LYS A 340 -4.61 33.61 8.37
N MET A 341 -4.65 32.85 9.46
CA MET A 341 -5.88 32.32 10.05
C MET A 341 -6.19 32.86 11.46
N LYS A 342 -5.91 34.15 11.70
CA LYS A 342 -6.66 34.93 12.71
C LYS A 342 -8.08 35.25 12.20
N GLY A 343 -8.90 34.20 12.07
CA GLY A 343 -10.35 34.33 12.07
C GLY A 343 -10.85 34.26 13.51
N ASP A 344 -11.36 35.37 14.03
CA ASP A 344 -11.91 35.39 15.39
C ASP A 344 -13.10 34.42 15.53
N HIS A 345 -13.11 33.69 16.65
CA HIS A 345 -14.17 32.79 17.13
C HIS A 345 -14.41 31.47 16.36
N LEU A 346 -13.62 30.44 16.70
CA LEU A 346 -14.04 29.04 16.58
C LEU A 346 -15.33 28.78 17.40
N GLU A 347 -16.30 28.06 16.83
CA GLU A 347 -17.57 27.75 17.51
C GLU A 347 -17.36 27.00 18.84
N ASP A 348 -18.20 27.27 19.85
CA ASP A 348 -18.13 26.59 21.15
C ASP A 348 -18.57 25.11 21.02
N LEU A 349 -17.71 24.19 21.45
CA LEU A 349 -17.99 22.74 21.48
C LEU A 349 -19.27 22.38 22.27
N HIS A 350 -19.69 23.20 23.23
CA HIS A 350 -20.97 23.02 23.94
C HIS A 350 -22.20 23.16 23.02
N ASN A 351 -22.09 23.91 21.92
CA ASN A 351 -23.15 24.04 20.90
C ASN A 351 -23.04 22.93 19.84
N LEU A 352 -21.81 22.56 19.46
CA LEU A 352 -21.53 21.54 18.45
C LEU A 352 -21.89 20.12 18.94
N ILE A 353 -21.69 19.81 20.23
CA ILE A 353 -21.99 18.49 20.82
C ILE A 353 -23.49 18.38 21.18
N ARG A 354 -24.23 17.56 20.42
CA ARG A 354 -25.67 17.34 20.67
C ARG A 354 -25.92 16.72 22.07
N PRO A 355 -27.04 17.00 22.76
CA PRO A 355 -27.32 16.48 24.11
C PRO A 355 -27.29 14.95 24.26
N LYS A 356 -27.58 14.19 23.18
CA LYS A 356 -27.43 12.73 23.16
C LYS A 356 -25.95 12.31 23.15
N GLN A 357 -25.11 12.96 22.35
CA GLN A 357 -23.68 12.71 22.24
C GLN A 357 -22.96 13.11 23.54
N ARG A 358 -23.28 14.28 24.13
CA ARG A 358 -22.78 14.68 25.45
C ARG A 358 -23.00 13.60 26.52
N LYS A 359 -24.20 13.01 26.60
CA LYS A 359 -24.48 11.90 27.54
C LYS A 359 -23.68 10.64 27.23
N LYS A 360 -23.43 10.34 25.95
CA LYS A 360 -22.59 9.22 25.49
C LYS A 360 -21.14 9.43 25.94
N PHE A 361 -20.55 10.58 25.60
CA PHE A 361 -19.17 10.96 25.96
C PHE A 361 -18.98 10.99 27.49
N ILE A 362 -19.85 11.68 28.24
CA ILE A 362 -19.76 11.71 29.71
C ILE A 362 -19.76 10.28 30.28
N LYS A 363 -20.61 9.37 29.79
CA LYS A 363 -20.68 7.98 30.27
C LYS A 363 -19.48 7.12 29.88
N LYS A 364 -18.90 7.32 28.69
CA LYS A 364 -17.92 6.41 28.05
C LYS A 364 -16.47 6.89 28.07
N ILE A 365 -16.24 8.20 27.96
CA ILE A 365 -14.91 8.83 27.92
C ILE A 365 -14.58 9.45 29.29
N PHE A 366 -15.57 10.05 29.96
CA PHE A 366 -15.37 10.75 31.23
C PHE A 366 -15.87 9.93 32.44
N SER A 367 -16.14 8.63 32.28
CA SER A 367 -16.50 7.71 33.38
C SER A 367 -17.68 8.18 34.27
N LYS A 368 -18.65 8.89 33.68
CA LYS A 368 -19.79 9.59 34.32
C LYS A 368 -19.44 10.85 35.12
N ASN A 369 -18.21 11.35 35.04
CA ASN A 369 -17.77 12.60 35.64
C ASN A 369 -18.12 13.80 34.73
N GLU A 370 -19.26 14.43 34.99
CA GLU A 370 -19.71 15.59 34.23
C GLU A 370 -18.83 16.84 34.47
N GLN A 371 -18.21 16.98 35.64
CA GLN A 371 -17.32 18.11 35.92
C GLN A 371 -16.05 18.04 35.06
N GLN A 372 -15.40 16.88 35.00
CA GLN A 372 -14.21 16.65 34.18
C GLN A 372 -14.48 16.86 32.68
N TYR A 373 -15.69 16.51 32.21
CA TYR A 373 -16.13 16.84 30.85
C TYR A 373 -16.21 18.35 30.60
N MET A 374 -16.83 19.10 31.51
CA MET A 374 -16.96 20.57 31.37
C MET A 374 -15.60 21.27 31.43
N GLU A 375 -14.71 20.85 32.33
CA GLU A 375 -13.34 21.38 32.43
C GLU A 375 -12.54 21.10 31.15
N PHE A 376 -12.59 19.87 30.64
CA PHE A 376 -11.84 19.48 29.44
C PHE A 376 -12.35 20.16 28.16
N ILE A 377 -13.68 20.28 27.98
CA ILE A 377 -14.26 21.08 26.89
C ILE A 377 -13.86 22.56 27.02
N GLY A 378 -13.82 23.11 28.23
CA GLY A 378 -13.34 24.48 28.47
C GLY A 378 -11.89 24.71 28.05
N ILE A 379 -11.02 23.71 28.21
CA ILE A 379 -9.62 23.73 27.74
C ILE A 379 -9.56 23.64 26.20
N LEU A 380 -10.28 22.69 25.60
CA LEU A 380 -10.33 22.54 24.14
C LEU A 380 -10.89 23.78 23.46
N ASN A 381 -11.89 24.45 24.05
CA ASN A 381 -12.45 25.69 23.53
C ASN A 381 -11.43 26.84 23.45
N GLN A 382 -10.46 26.89 24.39
CA GLN A 382 -9.37 27.88 24.43
C GLN A 382 -8.18 27.53 23.53
N THR A 383 -8.18 26.34 22.92
CA THR A 383 -7.07 25.89 22.07
C THR A 383 -7.23 26.45 20.64
N PRO A 384 -6.22 27.14 20.06
CA PRO A 384 -6.38 27.84 18.79
C PRO A 384 -6.12 26.98 17.55
N SER A 385 -5.57 25.77 17.70
CA SER A 385 -5.17 24.92 16.57
C SER A 385 -5.47 23.44 16.82
N TRP A 386 -5.84 22.73 15.74
CA TRP A 386 -6.10 21.29 15.80
C TRP A 386 -4.90 20.50 16.36
N LYS A 387 -3.67 20.81 15.95
CA LYS A 387 -2.44 20.15 16.43
C LYS A 387 -2.30 20.18 17.95
N ASN A 388 -2.71 21.27 18.60
CA ASN A 388 -2.67 21.36 20.06
C ASN A 388 -3.88 20.64 20.68
N ALA A 389 -5.04 20.67 20.02
CA ALA A 389 -6.25 19.99 20.48
C ALA A 389 -6.12 18.46 20.43
N SER A 390 -5.53 17.89 19.37
CA SER A 390 -5.30 16.44 19.25
C SER A 390 -4.36 15.93 20.36
N ILE A 391 -3.24 16.62 20.61
CA ILE A 391 -2.32 16.29 21.71
C ILE A 391 -3.03 16.30 23.07
N LEU A 392 -3.94 17.26 23.30
CA LEU A 392 -4.75 17.32 24.52
C LEU A 392 -5.76 16.15 24.62
N ILE A 393 -6.34 15.73 23.50
CA ILE A 393 -7.25 14.58 23.42
C ILE A 393 -6.49 13.27 23.68
N ASP A 394 -5.38 13.04 23.00
CA ASP A 394 -4.59 11.81 23.12
C ASP A 394 -3.98 11.66 24.52
N SER A 395 -3.45 12.74 25.08
CA SER A 395 -2.94 12.73 26.46
C SER A 395 -4.05 12.52 27.48
N TYR A 396 -5.25 13.08 27.26
CA TYR A 396 -6.42 12.81 28.11
C TYR A 396 -6.87 11.34 28.00
N PHE A 397 -6.96 10.78 26.80
CA PHE A 397 -7.36 9.37 26.60
C PHE A 397 -6.37 8.43 27.28
N TYR A 398 -5.07 8.65 27.09
CA TYR A 398 -4.02 7.86 27.72
C TYR A 398 -4.08 7.93 29.26
N GLN A 399 -4.19 9.13 29.83
CA GLN A 399 -4.23 9.33 31.29
C GLN A 399 -5.48 8.73 31.95
N ASN A 400 -6.62 8.69 31.24
CA ASN A 400 -7.88 8.18 31.78
C ASN A 400 -8.20 6.73 31.35
N GLY A 401 -7.27 6.05 30.65
CA GLY A 401 -7.46 4.67 30.19
C GLY A 401 -8.57 4.50 29.14
N VAL A 402 -8.90 5.57 28.40
CA VAL A 402 -9.86 5.53 27.29
C VAL A 402 -9.14 4.98 26.07
N ASN A 403 -9.68 3.95 25.43
CA ASN A 403 -9.14 3.44 24.17
C ASN A 403 -9.38 4.50 23.05
N PRO A 404 -8.32 5.07 22.44
CA PRO A 404 -8.47 6.08 21.37
C PRO A 404 -9.20 5.55 20.13
N TYR A 405 -9.15 4.23 19.90
CA TYR A 405 -9.82 3.55 18.79
C TYR A 405 -11.27 3.13 19.11
N SER A 406 -11.80 3.48 20.29
CA SER A 406 -13.20 3.21 20.60
C SER A 406 -14.13 4.11 19.78
N LYS A 407 -15.29 3.57 19.38
CA LYS A 407 -16.33 4.28 18.60
C LYS A 407 -16.75 5.62 19.24
N GLU A 408 -16.69 5.73 20.57
CA GLU A 408 -16.91 7.00 21.27
C GLU A 408 -15.72 7.96 21.23
N ALA A 409 -14.49 7.47 21.37
CA ALA A 409 -13.29 8.29 21.31
C ALA A 409 -13.09 8.89 19.91
N LEU A 410 -13.30 8.10 18.85
CA LEU A 410 -13.28 8.55 17.47
C LEU A 410 -14.37 9.61 17.22
N GLU A 411 -15.64 9.33 17.54
CA GLU A 411 -16.76 10.29 17.39
C GLU A 411 -16.50 11.62 18.14
N PHE A 412 -15.79 11.58 19.28
CA PHE A 412 -15.38 12.77 20.02
C PHE A 412 -14.25 13.54 19.32
N SER A 413 -13.19 12.85 18.91
CA SER A 413 -12.05 13.43 18.18
C SER A 413 -12.48 14.06 16.86
N ASP A 414 -13.31 13.36 16.09
CA ASP A 414 -13.82 13.84 14.80
C ASP A 414 -14.70 15.08 14.98
N LEU A 415 -15.51 15.15 16.03
CA LEU A 415 -16.32 16.33 16.33
C LEU A 415 -15.43 17.54 16.69
N VAL A 416 -14.36 17.32 17.45
CA VAL A 416 -13.39 18.39 17.76
C VAL A 416 -12.56 18.78 16.54
N TYR A 417 -12.21 17.85 15.64
CA TYR A 417 -11.55 18.12 14.36
C TYR A 417 -12.42 19.01 13.46
N ASN A 418 -13.70 18.66 13.30
CA ASN A 418 -14.67 19.39 12.49
C ASN A 418 -14.87 20.86 12.93
N ARG A 419 -14.55 21.21 14.18
CA ARG A 419 -14.53 22.60 14.67
C ARG A 419 -13.47 23.46 13.97
N TYR A 420 -12.33 22.87 13.62
CA TYR A 420 -11.23 23.55 12.92
C TYR A 420 -11.37 23.44 11.39
N TYR A 421 -11.98 22.36 10.89
CA TYR A 421 -12.13 22.08 9.46
C TYR A 421 -13.59 21.79 9.04
N PRO A 422 -14.52 22.77 9.20
CA PRO A 422 -15.96 22.54 8.95
C PRO A 422 -16.32 22.26 7.47
N LYS A 423 -15.39 22.46 6.52
CA LYS A 423 -15.60 22.19 5.09
C LYS A 423 -15.48 20.70 4.73
N ASP A 424 -14.81 19.91 5.56
CA ASP A 424 -14.62 18.46 5.33
C ASP A 424 -15.95 17.69 5.52
N ILE A 425 -16.96 18.33 6.14
CA ILE A 425 -18.32 17.81 6.32
C ILE A 425 -19.07 17.71 4.98
N SER A 426 -18.83 18.64 4.04
CA SER A 426 -19.60 18.74 2.78
C SER A 426 -19.42 17.54 1.86
N ILE A 427 -18.27 16.87 1.93
CA ILE A 427 -17.93 15.73 1.06
C ILE A 427 -18.62 14.45 1.58
N ASN A 428 -18.83 14.33 2.89
CA ASN A 428 -19.40 13.13 3.52
C ASN A 428 -20.91 13.24 3.84
N LYS A 429 -21.58 14.35 3.49
CA LYS A 429 -23.02 14.55 3.71
C LYS A 429 -23.73 15.28 2.58
N GLY A 430 -23.87 14.57 1.45
CA GLY A 430 -25.07 14.66 0.62
C GLY A 430 -24.89 15.31 -0.75
N GLU A 431 -24.77 14.47 -1.78
CA GLU A 431 -25.58 14.64 -2.98
C GLU A 431 -27.04 14.21 -2.70
N GLU A 432 -27.72 14.95 -1.84
CA GLU A 432 -29.17 15.05 -1.83
C GLU A 432 -29.53 16.53 -1.76
N PHE A 433 -29.75 17.16 -2.92
CA PHE A 433 -30.83 18.14 -3.15
C PHE A 433 -30.74 18.77 -4.56
N LYS A 434 -31.46 18.16 -5.51
CA LYS A 434 -32.36 18.89 -6.42
C LYS A 434 -33.40 17.96 -7.06
#